data_AF-A0A3C0TKS3-F1
#
_entry.id   AF-A0A3C0TKS3-F1
#
_cell.length_a   1.000
_cell.length_b   1.000
_cell.length_c   1.000
_cell.angle_alpha   90.00
_cell.angle_beta   90.00
_cell.angle_gamma   90.00
#
_symmetry.space_group_name_H-M   'P 1'
#
loop_
_entity.id
_entity.type
_entity.pdbx_description
1 polymer ?
#
loop_
_entity_poly.entity_id
_entity_poly.type
_entity_poly.pdbx_seq_one_letter_code
_entity_poly.pdbx_strand_id
1 'polypeptide(L)'
;MKTVLLLVVVTLGAGCSSSVMQPAEFTLRPDANSAVVNFLRPSILGINFKFGIWDRENFVGLLTARNYVQYRAKPGSHFFMASAENWSGIKADLRAGKNYYILVAPSTKAWKVWRSVVEMSVLQPDDPNLAEWMQKLKPITPILEKGGGYAAEQIDNVRQARKSFESGVVPYTKMKASDGR
;
A
#
# COMPACT_ATOMS: atom_id res chain seq x y z
N MET A 1 -6.56 62.52 -3.72
CA MET A 1 -6.94 61.10 -3.83
C MET A 1 -5.68 60.29 -3.59
N LYS A 2 -5.54 59.63 -2.43
CA LYS A 2 -4.33 58.87 -2.06
C LYS A 2 -4.71 57.40 -1.98
N THR A 3 -4.03 56.60 -2.80
CA THR A 3 -4.22 55.18 -3.08
C THR A 3 -4.21 54.34 -1.80
N VAL A 4 -5.26 53.54 -1.60
CA VAL A 4 -5.33 52.50 -0.57
C VAL A 4 -4.47 51.32 -1.04
N LEU A 5 -3.39 51.02 -0.32
CA LEU A 5 -2.55 49.85 -0.56
C LEU A 5 -3.24 48.63 0.07
N LEU A 6 -3.89 47.82 -0.76
CA LEU A 6 -4.52 46.57 -0.33
C LEU A 6 -3.42 45.52 -0.13
N LEU A 7 -3.06 45.23 1.13
CA LEU A 7 -2.12 44.17 1.48
C LEU A 7 -2.83 42.82 1.32
N VAL A 8 -2.70 42.20 0.16
CA VAL A 8 -3.12 40.81 -0.06
C VAL A 8 -2.16 39.91 0.74
N VAL A 9 -2.59 39.51 1.92
CA VAL A 9 -1.96 38.43 2.68
C VAL A 9 -2.22 37.13 1.90
N VAL A 10 -1.28 36.76 1.03
CA VAL A 10 -1.21 35.41 0.49
C VAL A 10 -0.81 34.51 1.65
N THR A 11 -1.80 33.91 2.30
CA THR A 11 -1.56 32.77 3.19
C THR A 11 -1.06 31.64 2.32
N LEU A 12 0.28 31.53 2.23
CA LEU A 12 0.95 30.29 1.88
C LEU A 12 0.42 29.24 2.86
N GLY A 13 -0.52 28.42 2.40
CA GLY A 13 -0.98 27.26 3.13
C GLY A 13 0.24 26.41 3.41
N ALA A 14 0.75 26.49 4.64
CA ALA A 14 1.67 25.52 5.16
C ALA A 14 0.94 24.18 5.07
N GLY A 15 1.27 23.41 4.02
CA GLY A 15 0.82 22.03 3.87
C GLY A 15 1.31 21.27 5.08
N CYS A 16 0.47 21.23 6.11
CA CYS A 16 0.74 20.44 7.29
C CYS A 16 0.86 19.01 6.77
N SER A 17 2.07 18.44 6.81
CA SER A 17 2.39 17.06 6.45
C SER A 17 1.68 16.12 7.44
N SER A 18 0.36 16.16 7.40
CA SER A 18 -0.49 15.42 8.28
C SER A 18 -0.54 14.00 7.73
N SER A 19 -0.27 13.04 8.61
CA SER A 19 -0.19 11.64 8.22
C SER A 19 -1.48 11.22 7.48
N VAL A 20 -1.34 10.56 6.33
CA VAL A 20 -2.45 9.96 5.56
C VAL A 20 -2.99 8.70 6.26
N MET A 21 -2.20 8.15 7.20
CA MET A 21 -2.50 6.93 7.96
C MET A 21 -2.63 7.22 9.45
N GLN A 22 -3.38 6.39 10.15
CA GLN A 22 -3.50 6.37 11.60
C GLN A 22 -3.37 4.92 12.13
N PRO A 23 -3.08 4.70 13.42
CA PRO A 23 -3.22 3.39 14.03
C PRO A 23 -4.62 2.82 13.78
N ALA A 24 -4.71 1.54 13.44
CA ALA A 24 -6.02 0.90 13.35
C ALA A 24 -6.51 0.55 14.75
N GLU A 25 -7.79 0.82 15.03
CA GLU A 25 -8.42 0.47 16.31
C GLU A 25 -8.61 -1.05 16.47
N PHE A 26 -8.83 -1.75 15.35
CA PHE A 26 -9.08 -3.18 15.31
C PHE A 26 -8.43 -3.83 14.09
N THR A 27 -8.23 -5.13 14.18
CA THR A 27 -7.81 -5.96 13.06
C THR A 27 -9.01 -6.60 12.37
N LEU A 28 -8.96 -6.66 11.05
CA LEU A 28 -9.95 -7.31 10.22
C LEU A 28 -9.78 -8.82 10.29
N ARG A 29 -10.91 -9.53 10.32
CA ARG A 29 -11.01 -10.97 10.09
C ARG A 29 -11.81 -11.23 8.82
N PRO A 30 -11.46 -12.24 8.01
CA PRO A 30 -12.28 -12.63 6.88
C PRO A 30 -13.59 -13.29 7.37
N ASP A 31 -14.58 -13.34 6.48
CA ASP A 31 -15.87 -13.99 6.75
C ASP A 31 -16.37 -14.72 5.49
N ALA A 32 -17.59 -15.27 5.55
CA ALA A 32 -18.19 -16.02 4.45
C ALA A 32 -18.31 -15.22 3.14
N ASN A 33 -18.21 -13.88 3.18
CA ASN A 33 -18.38 -13.01 2.02
C ASN A 33 -17.11 -12.23 1.66
N SER A 34 -16.01 -12.40 2.40
CA SER A 34 -14.81 -11.59 2.22
C SER A 34 -13.52 -12.34 2.55
N ALA A 35 -12.45 -11.92 1.87
CA ALA A 35 -11.08 -12.25 2.21
C ALA A 35 -10.43 -11.04 2.91
N VAL A 36 -9.35 -11.29 3.66
CA VAL A 36 -8.49 -10.22 4.19
C VAL A 36 -7.09 -10.38 3.61
N VAL A 37 -6.58 -9.33 2.97
CA VAL A 37 -5.21 -9.28 2.46
C VAL A 37 -4.39 -8.38 3.38
N ASN A 38 -3.30 -8.94 3.90
CA ASN A 38 -2.39 -8.28 4.82
C ASN A 38 -1.14 -7.86 4.04
N PHE A 39 -0.80 -6.58 4.06
CA PHE A 39 0.42 -6.04 3.44
C PHE A 39 1.42 -5.70 4.55
N LEU A 40 2.49 -6.48 4.67
CA LEU A 40 3.42 -6.41 5.79
C LEU A 40 4.70 -5.69 5.38
N ARG A 41 5.17 -4.74 6.20
CA ARG A 41 6.50 -4.15 6.04
C ARG A 41 7.33 -4.28 7.32
N PRO A 42 7.96 -5.45 7.55
CA PRO A 42 8.84 -5.65 8.69
C PRO A 42 10.19 -4.95 8.57
N SER A 43 10.69 -4.68 7.37
CA SER A 43 12.00 -4.05 7.20
C SER A 43 12.05 -2.61 7.74
N ILE A 44 13.16 -2.26 8.42
CA ILE A 44 13.51 -0.87 8.77
C ILE A 44 14.35 -0.18 7.70
N LEU A 45 14.80 -0.92 6.66
CA LEU A 45 15.56 -0.33 5.58
C LEU A 45 14.70 0.72 4.87
N GLY A 46 15.31 1.88 4.59
CA GLY A 46 14.60 3.02 4.03
C GLY A 46 13.42 3.45 4.90
N ILE A 47 13.61 3.62 6.22
CA ILE A 47 12.54 3.92 7.17
C ILE A 47 11.67 5.12 6.77
N ASN A 48 12.26 6.09 6.06
CA ASN A 48 11.58 7.28 5.54
C ASN A 48 10.78 7.04 4.25
N PHE A 49 11.04 5.95 3.54
CA PHE A 49 10.28 5.57 2.36
C PHE A 49 8.87 5.16 2.76
N LYS A 50 7.90 5.50 1.92
CA LYS A 50 6.50 5.09 2.07
C LYS A 50 6.09 4.41 0.77
N PHE A 51 5.32 3.33 0.88
CA PHE A 51 4.87 2.57 -0.29
C PHE A 51 3.36 2.67 -0.41
N GLY A 52 2.87 3.22 -1.52
CA GLY A 52 1.43 3.30 -1.79
C GLY A 52 0.92 1.93 -2.21
N ILE A 53 -0.11 1.42 -1.55
CA ILE A 53 -0.71 0.12 -1.81
C ILE A 53 -2.08 0.33 -2.45
N TRP A 54 -2.34 -0.45 -3.52
CA TRP A 54 -3.52 -0.31 -4.35
C TRP A 54 -4.10 -1.67 -4.73
N ASP A 55 -5.41 -1.75 -4.90
CA ASP A 55 -6.09 -2.80 -5.67
C ASP A 55 -6.71 -2.17 -6.91
N ARG A 56 -6.09 -2.38 -8.07
CA ARG A 56 -6.39 -1.62 -9.30
C ARG A 56 -6.32 -0.12 -8.99
N GLU A 57 -7.44 0.58 -9.09
CA GLU A 57 -7.53 2.03 -8.83
C GLU A 57 -7.93 2.35 -7.38
N ASN A 58 -8.26 1.34 -6.56
CA ASN A 58 -8.67 1.54 -5.17
C ASN A 58 -7.44 1.69 -4.28
N PHE A 59 -7.34 2.82 -3.58
CA PHE A 59 -6.29 3.04 -2.60
C PHE A 59 -6.53 2.17 -1.36
N VAL A 60 -5.52 1.37 -1.01
CA VAL A 60 -5.55 0.47 0.17
C VAL A 60 -4.87 1.14 1.36
N GLY A 61 -3.75 1.83 1.14
CA GLY A 61 -3.06 2.56 2.18
C GLY A 61 -1.61 2.92 1.85
N LEU A 62 -0.99 3.68 2.74
CA LEU A 62 0.40 4.12 2.61
C LEU A 62 1.26 3.42 3.65
N LEU A 63 2.03 2.42 3.22
CA LEU A 63 2.74 1.51 4.11
C LEU A 63 4.09 2.07 4.56
N THR A 64 4.27 2.19 5.87
CA THR A 64 5.48 2.66 6.54
C THR A 64 6.20 1.50 7.24
N ALA A 65 7.48 1.70 7.61
CA ALA A 65 8.26 0.66 8.25
C ALA A 65 7.63 0.21 9.58
N ARG A 66 7.77 -1.08 9.91
CA ARG A 66 7.28 -1.71 11.15
C ARG A 66 5.75 -1.71 11.29
N ASN A 67 5.03 -1.52 10.19
CA ASN A 67 3.57 -1.55 10.17
C ASN A 67 3.04 -2.56 9.15
N TYR A 68 1.73 -2.82 9.22
CA TYR A 68 0.98 -3.51 8.19
C TYR A 68 -0.38 -2.84 7.94
N VAL A 69 -0.91 -3.02 6.74
CA VAL A 69 -2.27 -2.60 6.36
C VAL A 69 -3.09 -3.85 6.06
N GLN A 70 -4.34 -3.88 6.50
CA GLN A 70 -5.30 -4.92 6.13
C GLN A 70 -6.32 -4.38 5.16
N TYR A 71 -6.62 -5.18 4.13
CA TYR A 71 -7.61 -4.86 3.12
C TYR A 71 -8.67 -5.95 3.07
N ARG A 72 -9.92 -5.59 3.37
CA ARG A 72 -11.06 -6.49 3.17
C ARG A 72 -11.45 -6.46 1.70
N ALA A 73 -11.31 -7.61 1.04
CA ALA A 73 -11.58 -7.78 -0.38
C ALA A 73 -12.76 -8.74 -0.59
N LYS A 74 -13.51 -8.53 -1.67
CA LYS A 74 -14.46 -9.55 -2.15
C LYS A 74 -13.67 -10.77 -2.67
N PRO A 75 -14.25 -11.98 -2.68
CA PRO A 75 -13.67 -13.12 -3.37
C PRO A 75 -13.54 -12.87 -4.88
N GLY A 76 -12.57 -13.51 -5.52
CA GLY A 76 -12.32 -13.42 -6.95
C GLY A 76 -11.01 -12.72 -7.31
N SER A 77 -10.96 -12.15 -8.52
CA SER A 77 -9.73 -11.62 -9.08
C SER A 77 -9.42 -10.18 -8.66
N HIS A 78 -8.21 -9.98 -8.16
CA HIS A 78 -7.65 -8.69 -7.75
C HIS A 78 -6.31 -8.43 -8.42
N PHE A 79 -5.92 -7.15 -8.50
CA PHE A 79 -4.60 -6.77 -9.00
C PHE A 79 -3.98 -5.77 -8.03
N PHE A 80 -3.15 -6.30 -7.14
CA PHE A 80 -2.48 -5.50 -6.13
C PHE A 80 -1.22 -4.86 -6.69
N MET A 81 -1.01 -3.59 -6.36
CA MET A 81 0.16 -2.83 -6.78
C MET A 81 0.76 -2.09 -5.59
N ALA A 82 2.09 -2.05 -5.54
CA ALA A 82 2.85 -1.19 -4.65
C ALA A 82 3.60 -0.13 -5.45
N SER A 83 3.52 1.12 -5.00
CA SER A 83 4.14 2.28 -5.64
C SER A 83 5.25 2.86 -4.77
N ALA A 84 6.39 3.11 -5.41
CA ALA A 84 7.52 3.86 -4.89
C ALA A 84 8.12 4.65 -6.08
N GLU A 85 9.45 4.69 -6.24
CA GLU A 85 10.06 5.14 -7.51
C GLU A 85 9.84 4.13 -8.66
N ASN A 86 9.42 2.91 -8.32
CA ASN A 86 8.97 1.89 -9.27
C ASN A 86 7.56 1.39 -8.89
N TRP A 87 7.08 0.45 -9.69
CA TRP A 87 5.88 -0.31 -9.40
C TRP A 87 6.21 -1.79 -9.25
N SER A 88 5.54 -2.45 -8.30
CA SER A 88 5.52 -3.90 -8.15
C SER A 88 4.07 -4.37 -8.18
N GLY A 89 3.79 -5.53 -8.78
CA GLY A 89 2.43 -6.01 -9.03
C GLY A 89 2.23 -7.48 -8.65
N ILE A 90 1.04 -7.79 -8.10
CA ILE A 90 0.57 -9.15 -7.84
C ILE A 90 -0.84 -9.30 -8.41
N LYS A 91 -1.04 -10.26 -9.31
CA LYS A 91 -2.37 -10.70 -9.73
C LYS A 91 -2.84 -11.79 -8.77
N ALA A 92 -3.96 -11.56 -8.09
CA ALA A 92 -4.45 -12.42 -7.03
C ALA A 92 -5.80 -13.06 -7.38
N ASP A 93 -6.02 -14.27 -6.90
CA ASP A 93 -7.31 -14.95 -6.84
C ASP A 93 -7.65 -15.28 -5.37
N LEU A 94 -8.69 -14.63 -4.84
CA LEU A 94 -9.05 -14.68 -3.43
C LEU A 94 -10.29 -15.54 -3.19
N ARG A 95 -10.29 -16.30 -2.11
CA ARG A 95 -11.49 -17.00 -1.59
C ARG A 95 -12.00 -16.36 -0.31
N ALA A 96 -13.31 -16.39 -0.12
CA ALA A 96 -13.94 -15.99 1.13
C ALA A 96 -13.38 -16.78 2.32
N GLY A 97 -13.42 -16.17 3.50
CA GLY A 97 -13.01 -16.81 4.75
C GLY A 97 -11.50 -16.94 4.94
N LYS A 98 -10.68 -16.40 4.02
CA LYS A 98 -9.23 -16.56 4.05
C LYS A 98 -8.45 -15.28 4.31
N ASN A 99 -7.32 -15.43 4.98
CA ASN A 99 -6.27 -14.43 5.08
C ASN A 99 -5.17 -14.70 4.07
N TYR A 100 -4.75 -13.65 3.37
CA TYR A 100 -3.61 -13.64 2.46
C TYR A 100 -2.55 -12.67 2.97
N TYR A 101 -1.28 -12.94 2.66
CA TYR A 101 -0.16 -12.18 3.21
C TYR A 101 0.81 -11.82 2.08
N ILE A 102 1.11 -10.53 1.96
CA ILE A 102 2.03 -9.97 0.98
C ILE A 102 3.12 -9.23 1.76
N LEU A 103 4.36 -9.69 1.60
CA LEU A 103 5.52 -8.96 2.08
C LEU A 103 5.80 -7.80 1.13
N VAL A 104 5.91 -6.60 1.69
CA VAL A 104 6.28 -5.39 0.97
C VAL A 104 7.60 -4.90 1.54
N ALA A 105 8.67 -4.99 0.75
CA ALA A 105 10.02 -4.66 1.20
C ALA A 105 10.70 -3.70 0.22
N PRO A 106 11.65 -2.87 0.71
CA PRO A 106 12.63 -2.26 -0.17
C PRO A 106 13.36 -3.34 -0.96
N SER A 107 13.49 -3.20 -2.28
CA SER A 107 14.16 -4.21 -3.09
C SER A 107 15.65 -4.26 -2.77
N THR A 108 16.17 -5.45 -2.54
CA THR A 108 17.62 -5.67 -2.30
C THR A 108 18.46 -5.33 -3.53
N LYS A 109 17.85 -5.32 -4.73
CA LYS A 109 18.50 -4.89 -5.98
C LYS A 109 18.86 -3.40 -5.96
N ALA A 110 18.13 -2.60 -5.17
CA ALA A 110 18.36 -1.18 -5.02
C ALA A 110 19.30 -0.83 -3.85
N TRP A 111 19.81 -1.79 -3.06
CA TRP A 111 20.63 -1.44 -1.90
C TRP A 111 21.91 -0.64 -2.24
N LYS A 112 22.43 -0.76 -3.48
CA LYS A 112 23.61 -0.01 -3.96
C LYS A 112 23.28 1.39 -4.49
N VAL A 113 22.01 1.76 -4.60
CA VAL A 113 21.52 3.00 -5.21
C VAL A 113 20.41 3.51 -4.30
N TRP A 114 20.64 4.57 -3.52
CA TRP A 114 19.75 5.15 -2.49
C TRP A 114 18.35 5.57 -2.99
N ARG A 115 17.60 4.62 -3.55
CA ARG A 115 16.35 4.78 -4.27
C ARG A 115 15.27 4.04 -3.52
N SER A 116 14.09 4.65 -3.46
CA SER A 116 12.89 4.01 -2.90
C SER A 116 12.34 3.02 -3.92
N VAL A 117 12.90 1.81 -3.98
CA VAL A 117 12.41 0.73 -4.85
C VAL A 117 11.67 -0.29 -4.00
N VAL A 118 10.44 -0.62 -4.37
CA VAL A 118 9.57 -1.57 -3.67
C VAL A 118 9.48 -2.90 -4.42
N GLU A 119 9.41 -3.98 -3.66
CA GLU A 119 9.17 -5.34 -4.12
C GLU A 119 8.07 -5.98 -3.27
N MET A 120 7.12 -6.64 -3.94
CA MET A 120 6.07 -7.42 -3.30
C MET A 120 6.27 -8.92 -3.52
N SER A 121 6.14 -9.68 -2.45
CA SER A 121 6.25 -11.14 -2.46
C SER A 121 5.06 -11.77 -1.75
N VAL A 122 4.48 -12.82 -2.34
CA VAL A 122 3.43 -13.62 -1.69
C VAL A 122 4.07 -14.46 -0.60
N LEU A 123 3.58 -14.33 0.64
CA LEU A 123 4.03 -15.16 1.75
C LEU A 123 3.22 -16.44 1.81
N GLN A 124 3.91 -17.57 1.95
CA GLN A 124 3.27 -18.88 1.97
C GLN A 124 2.61 -19.19 3.32
N PRO A 125 1.66 -20.15 3.34
CA PRO A 125 1.02 -20.64 4.55
C PRO A 125 1.90 -21.24 5.66
N ASP A 126 3.18 -21.37 5.43
CA ASP A 126 4.15 -21.94 6.36
C ASP A 126 5.37 -21.03 6.58
N ASP A 127 5.31 -19.78 6.12
CA ASP A 127 6.44 -18.84 6.29
C ASP A 127 6.81 -18.72 7.78
N PRO A 128 8.06 -19.08 8.16
CA PRO A 128 8.46 -19.18 9.55
C PRO A 128 8.49 -17.83 10.26
N ASN A 129 8.61 -16.73 9.52
CA ASN A 129 8.68 -15.38 10.10
C ASN A 129 7.30 -14.74 10.25
N LEU A 130 6.25 -15.28 9.61
CA LEU A 130 4.95 -14.62 9.58
C LEU A 130 4.38 -14.41 10.99
N ALA A 131 4.44 -15.44 11.84
CA ALA A 131 3.93 -15.36 13.20
C ALA A 131 4.65 -14.26 14.01
N GLU A 132 5.98 -14.20 13.91
CA GLU A 132 6.78 -13.18 14.57
C GLU A 132 6.45 -11.77 14.05
N TRP A 133 6.34 -11.61 12.73
CA TRP A 133 5.97 -10.32 12.14
C TRP A 133 4.58 -9.86 12.58
N MET A 134 3.57 -10.73 12.55
CA MET A 134 2.22 -10.36 12.97
C MET A 134 2.14 -9.96 14.47
N GLN A 135 3.05 -10.44 15.31
CA GLN A 135 3.16 -10.00 16.71
C GLN A 135 3.85 -8.63 16.85
N LYS A 136 4.86 -8.34 16.03
CA LYS A 136 5.71 -7.15 16.17
C LYS A 136 5.21 -5.94 15.37
N LEU A 137 4.51 -6.17 14.26
CA LEU A 137 4.01 -5.09 13.41
C LEU A 137 2.74 -4.48 13.98
N LYS A 138 2.58 -3.17 13.77
CA LYS A 138 1.39 -2.44 14.19
C LYS A 138 0.43 -2.26 13.02
N PRO A 139 -0.88 -2.51 13.19
CA PRO A 139 -1.86 -2.26 12.15
C PRO A 139 -2.07 -0.75 11.98
N ILE A 140 -2.11 -0.31 10.73
CA ILE A 140 -2.45 1.06 10.36
C ILE A 140 -3.55 1.05 9.30
N THR A 141 -4.34 2.12 9.26
CA THR A 141 -5.44 2.31 8.30
C THR A 141 -5.43 3.73 7.74
N PRO A 142 -5.89 3.95 6.49
CA PRO A 142 -6.03 5.31 5.96
C PRO A 142 -7.00 6.15 6.78
N ILE A 143 -6.68 7.43 6.96
CA ILE A 143 -7.65 8.43 7.42
C ILE A 143 -8.53 8.76 6.22
N LEU A 144 -9.85 8.53 6.32
CA LEU A 144 -10.76 8.53 5.17
C LEU A 144 -10.58 9.74 4.22
N GLU A 145 -10.65 10.96 4.75
CA GLU A 145 -10.55 12.18 3.93
C GLU A 145 -9.15 12.36 3.31
N LYS A 146 -8.10 12.16 4.11
CA LYS A 146 -6.70 12.36 3.67
C LYS A 146 -6.26 11.26 2.70
N GLY A 147 -6.72 10.04 2.93
CA GLY A 147 -6.54 8.90 2.03
C GLY A 147 -7.20 9.16 0.69
N GLY A 148 -8.42 9.72 0.68
CA GLY A 148 -9.09 10.16 -0.55
C GLY A 148 -8.32 11.22 -1.32
N GLY A 149 -7.79 12.24 -0.63
CA GLY A 149 -6.96 13.28 -1.24
C GLY A 149 -5.69 12.72 -1.88
N TYR A 150 -4.92 11.91 -1.13
CA TYR A 150 -3.74 11.21 -1.66
C TYR A 150 -4.10 10.32 -2.86
N ALA A 151 -5.22 9.61 -2.77
CA ALA A 151 -5.65 8.71 -3.84
C ALA A 151 -5.93 9.47 -5.14
N ALA A 152 -6.62 10.60 -5.04
CA ALA A 152 -6.93 11.47 -6.18
C ALA A 152 -5.66 12.04 -6.84
N GLU A 153 -4.67 12.46 -6.04
CA GLU A 153 -3.40 12.98 -6.55
C GLU A 153 -2.58 11.93 -7.31
N GLN A 154 -2.70 10.65 -6.96
CA GLN A 154 -1.89 9.57 -7.53
C GLN A 154 -2.59 8.78 -8.63
N ILE A 155 -3.88 9.04 -8.89
CA ILE A 155 -4.71 8.14 -9.71
C ILE A 155 -4.21 7.94 -11.14
N ASP A 156 -3.65 8.99 -11.76
CA ASP A 156 -3.13 8.89 -13.12
C ASP A 156 -1.85 8.06 -13.19
N ASN A 157 -0.97 8.16 -12.18
CA ASN A 157 0.19 7.30 -12.05
C ASN A 157 -0.22 5.83 -11.88
N VAL A 158 -1.26 5.57 -11.08
CA VAL A 158 -1.83 4.22 -10.86
C VAL A 158 -2.38 3.64 -12.16
N ARG A 159 -3.14 4.43 -12.93
CA ARG A 159 -3.69 4.02 -14.23
C ARG A 159 -2.59 3.72 -15.23
N GLN A 160 -1.55 4.55 -15.28
CA GLN A 160 -0.39 4.32 -16.15
C GLN A 160 0.34 3.03 -15.75
N ALA A 161 0.58 2.81 -14.46
CA ALA A 161 1.21 1.59 -13.96
C ALA A 161 0.40 0.34 -14.33
N ARG A 162 -0.93 0.37 -14.17
CA ARG A 162 -1.81 -0.73 -14.57
C ARG A 162 -1.66 -1.07 -16.06
N LYS A 163 -1.68 -0.07 -16.93
CA LYS A 163 -1.46 -0.27 -18.38
C LYS A 163 -0.09 -0.91 -18.67
N SER A 164 0.94 -0.56 -17.92
CA SER A 164 2.28 -1.16 -18.07
C SER A 164 2.32 -2.64 -17.65
N PHE A 165 1.53 -3.04 -16.64
CA PHE A 165 1.37 -4.45 -16.28
C PHE A 165 0.52 -5.20 -17.32
N GLU A 166 -0.58 -4.61 -17.80
CA GLU A 166 -1.48 -5.20 -18.80
C GLU A 166 -0.78 -5.43 -20.15
N SER A 167 0.10 -4.51 -20.54
CA SER A 167 0.92 -4.62 -21.75
C SER A 167 2.13 -5.54 -21.61
N GLY A 168 2.39 -6.06 -20.39
CA GLY A 168 3.52 -6.96 -20.12
C GLY A 168 4.89 -6.29 -20.02
N VAL A 169 4.94 -4.95 -20.07
CA VAL A 169 6.20 -4.17 -19.91
C VAL A 169 6.78 -4.36 -18.51
N VAL A 170 5.93 -4.41 -17.48
CA VAL A 170 6.34 -4.67 -16.11
C VAL A 170 5.83 -6.06 -15.70
N PRO A 171 6.71 -6.96 -15.23
CA PRO A 171 6.28 -8.28 -14.78
C PRO A 171 5.52 -8.18 -13.45
N TYR A 172 4.66 -9.17 -13.20
CA TYR A 172 3.93 -9.31 -11.94
C TYR A 172 3.95 -10.77 -11.47
N THR A 173 3.77 -10.97 -10.17
CA THR A 173 3.67 -12.30 -9.56
C THR A 173 2.21 -12.73 -9.44
N LYS A 174 1.95 -14.04 -9.36
CA LYS A 174 0.60 -14.58 -9.15
C LYS A 174 0.42 -15.05 -7.70
N MET A 175 -0.66 -14.65 -7.05
CA MET A 175 -1.14 -15.20 -5.79
C MET A 175 -2.36 -16.07 -6.06
N LYS A 176 -2.28 -17.35 -5.69
CA LYS A 176 -3.32 -18.35 -5.93
C LYS A 176 -4.28 -18.42 -4.76
N ALA A 177 -5.48 -18.93 -5.00
CA ALA A 177 -6.46 -19.19 -3.95
C ALA A 177 -5.97 -20.14 -2.83
N SER A 178 -5.01 -21.02 -3.15
CA SER A 178 -4.36 -21.94 -2.20
C SER A 178 -3.45 -21.24 -1.19
N ASP A 179 -2.96 -20.03 -1.51
CA ASP A 179 -1.98 -19.32 -0.69
C ASP A 179 -2.62 -18.67 0.55
N GLY A 180 -3.95 -18.61 0.60
CA GLY A 180 -4.70 -18.08 1.74
C GLY A 180 -4.98 -19.14 2.81
N ARG A 181 -4.98 -18.70 4.07
CA ARG A 181 -5.25 -19.51 5.28
C ARG A 181 -6.59 -19.17 5.90
#